data_AF-A0A914LZB9-F1
#
_entry.id   AF-A0A914LZB9-F1
#
_cell.length_a   1.000
_cell.length_b   1.000
_cell.length_c   1.000
_cell.angle_alpha   90.00
_cell.angle_beta   90.00
_cell.angle_gamma   90.00
#
_symmetry.space_group_name_H-M   'P 1'
#
loop_
_entity.id
_entity.type
_entity.pdbx_description
1 polymer ?
#
loop_
_entity_poly.entity_id
_entity_poly.type
_entity_poly.pdbx_seq_one_letter_code
_entity_poly.pdbx_strand_id
1 'polypeptide(L)'
;MCLANGASQIVTIDYQHIKIGHDSIMFLDAFDLVKAREIFFDSFDFIVSYSSIEHSGLGRYGDPINPMGDIMEMQKLRCILKPRGIFFLGVPVGQDDVGYNCHRTYGRIRLPLMFAAVLVWKALTIPGYRANDLGMNYCMSGQNFRLWR
;
A
#
# COMPACT_ATOMS: atom_id res chain seq x y z
N MET A 1 1.80 -7.64 -14.71
CA MET A 1 0.49 -8.13 -14.23
C MET A 1 -0.65 -7.22 -14.68
N CYS A 2 -0.63 -5.93 -14.35
CA CYS A 2 -1.75 -5.02 -14.65
C CYS A 2 -2.01 -4.82 -16.15
N LEU A 3 -0.98 -4.60 -16.99
CA LEU A 3 -1.16 -4.50 -18.46
C LEU A 3 -1.81 -5.75 -19.05
N ALA A 4 -1.34 -6.92 -18.64
CA ALA A 4 -1.87 -8.20 -19.11
C ALA A 4 -3.35 -8.42 -18.73
N ASN A 5 -3.86 -7.66 -17.76
CA ASN A 5 -5.26 -7.70 -17.32
C ASN A 5 -6.05 -6.46 -17.81
N GLY A 6 -5.53 -5.74 -18.82
CA GLY A 6 -6.28 -4.66 -19.49
C GLY A 6 -6.16 -3.28 -18.86
N ALA A 7 -5.19 -3.04 -17.97
CA ALA A 7 -4.92 -1.68 -17.49
C ALA A 7 -4.50 -0.78 -18.66
N SER A 8 -5.23 0.32 -18.88
CA SER A 8 -5.02 1.24 -20.01
C SER A 8 -3.80 2.15 -19.82
N GLN A 9 -3.53 2.56 -18.58
CA GLN A 9 -2.37 3.35 -18.18
C GLN A 9 -1.84 2.86 -16.84
N ILE A 10 -0.52 2.85 -16.70
CA ILE A 10 0.16 2.45 -15.48
C ILE A 10 1.17 3.53 -15.11
N VAL A 11 1.15 3.92 -13.85
CA VAL A 11 2.25 4.66 -13.22
C VAL A 11 2.98 3.68 -12.32
N THR A 12 4.28 3.51 -12.54
CA THR A 12 5.15 2.74 -11.65
C THR A 12 6.04 3.69 -10.87
N ILE A 13 6.26 3.35 -9.60
CA ILE A 13 7.02 4.17 -8.66
C ILE A 13 8.15 3.32 -8.10
N ASP A 14 9.38 3.82 -8.22
CA ASP A 14 10.56 3.15 -7.67
C ASP A 14 11.63 4.18 -7.26
N TYR A 15 12.56 3.77 -6.41
CA TYR A 15 13.76 4.53 -6.06
C TYR A 15 14.84 4.40 -7.13
N GLN A 16 14.82 3.32 -7.92
CA GLN A 16 15.74 3.12 -9.02
C GLN A 16 15.11 3.56 -10.33
N HIS A 17 15.87 4.27 -11.15
CA HIS A 17 15.42 4.66 -12.48
C HIS A 17 15.36 3.43 -13.40
N ILE A 18 14.15 2.92 -13.64
CA ILE A 18 13.91 1.79 -14.52
C ILE A 18 13.58 2.28 -15.92
N LYS A 19 14.27 1.75 -16.94
CA LYS A 19 13.90 1.98 -18.34
C LYS A 19 12.75 1.06 -18.71
N ILE A 20 11.62 1.65 -19.08
CA ILE A 20 10.41 0.91 -19.44
C ILE A 20 10.18 1.06 -20.93
N GLY A 21 10.12 -0.06 -21.65
CA GLY A 21 9.95 -0.11 -23.10
C GLY A 21 8.48 -0.23 -23.53
N HIS A 22 7.56 0.45 -22.85
CA HIS A 22 6.13 0.34 -23.15
C HIS A 22 5.40 1.66 -22.92
N ASP A 23 4.74 2.19 -23.96
CA ASP A 23 4.15 3.54 -23.99
C ASP A 23 3.05 3.78 -22.93
N SER A 24 2.32 2.72 -22.56
CA SER A 24 1.29 2.78 -21.52
C SER A 24 1.82 2.80 -20.09
N ILE A 25 3.14 2.74 -19.88
CA ILE A 25 3.75 2.76 -18.55
C ILE A 25 4.58 4.02 -18.38
N MET A 26 4.17 4.86 -17.42
CA MET A 26 4.92 6.01 -16.94
C MET A 26 5.75 5.61 -15.71
N PHE A 27 7.01 6.02 -15.69
CA PHE A 27 7.86 5.94 -14.50
C PHE A 27 7.76 7.23 -13.69
N LEU A 28 7.69 7.09 -12.37
CA LEU A 28 7.76 8.18 -11.40
C LEU A 28 8.79 7.83 -10.33
N ASP A 29 9.66 8.78 -9.98
CA ASP A 29 10.58 8.60 -8.86
C ASP A 29 9.81 8.64 -7.53
N ALA A 30 10.16 7.74 -6.60
CA ALA A 30 9.54 7.67 -5.28
C ALA A 30 9.60 8.99 -4.50
N PHE A 31 10.66 9.79 -4.67
CA PHE A 31 10.79 11.10 -4.01
C PHE A 31 9.86 12.16 -4.61
N ASP A 32 9.43 11.98 -5.86
CA ASP A 32 8.53 12.89 -6.56
C ASP A 32 7.05 12.58 -6.31
N LEU A 33 6.72 11.45 -5.67
CA LEU A 33 5.35 11.09 -5.30
C LEU A 33 4.66 12.17 -4.46
N VAL A 34 5.43 12.89 -3.61
CA VAL A 34 4.89 13.99 -2.80
C VAL A 34 4.38 15.14 -3.66
N LYS A 35 5.11 15.50 -4.72
CA LYS A 35 4.68 16.52 -5.69
C LYS A 35 3.55 16.01 -6.56
N ALA A 36 3.62 14.72 -6.89
CA ALA A 36 2.65 14.06 -7.74
C ALA A 36 1.28 13.87 -7.06
N ARG A 37 1.19 13.98 -5.73
CA ARG A 37 -0.07 13.89 -4.99
C ARG A 37 -1.11 14.92 -5.46
N GLU A 38 -0.70 16.15 -5.76
CA GLU A 38 -1.63 17.18 -6.26
C GLU A 38 -2.10 16.89 -7.69
N ILE A 39 -1.24 16.26 -8.48
CA ILE A 39 -1.50 15.90 -9.88
C ILE A 39 -2.42 14.67 -9.95
N PHE A 40 -2.21 13.70 -9.07
CA PHE A 40 -2.87 12.40 -9.09
C PHE A 40 -3.98 12.24 -8.05
N PHE A 41 -4.45 13.34 -7.45
CA PHE A 41 -5.56 13.30 -6.50
C PHE A 41 -6.78 12.60 -7.15
N ASP A 42 -7.35 11.61 -6.46
CA ASP A 42 -8.48 10.80 -6.95
C ASP A 42 -8.33 10.32 -8.42
N SER A 43 -7.13 9.94 -8.84
CA SER A 43 -6.84 9.60 -10.25
C SER A 43 -6.77 8.10 -10.54
N PHE A 44 -6.45 7.28 -9.55
CA PHE A 44 -6.24 5.83 -9.76
C PHE A 44 -7.45 4.97 -9.37
N ASP A 45 -7.82 4.04 -10.25
CA ASP A 45 -8.89 3.06 -9.99
C ASP A 45 -8.42 1.93 -9.05
N PHE A 46 -7.13 1.58 -9.13
CA PHE A 46 -6.50 0.65 -8.22
C PHE A 46 -5.03 0.99 -7.99
N ILE A 47 -4.51 0.58 -6.83
CA ILE A 47 -3.10 0.70 -6.47
C ILE A 47 -2.60 -0.69 -6.05
N VAL A 48 -1.37 -1.03 -6.41
CA VAL A 48 -0.70 -2.26 -5.97
C VAL A 48 0.61 -1.88 -5.31
N SER A 49 0.78 -2.28 -4.05
CA SER A 49 2.06 -2.17 -3.34
C SER A 49 2.42 -3.53 -2.75
N TYR A 50 3.63 -3.99 -3.04
CA TYR A 50 4.14 -5.26 -2.55
C TYR A 50 5.58 -5.07 -2.09
N SER A 51 5.83 -5.39 -0.82
CA SER A 51 7.14 -5.27 -0.17
C SER A 51 7.82 -3.91 -0.39
N SER A 52 7.16 -2.84 0.06
CA SER A 52 7.58 -1.46 -0.19
C SER A 52 7.30 -0.57 1.01
N ILE A 53 6.03 -0.50 1.45
CA ILE A 53 5.59 0.41 2.52
C ILE A 53 6.27 0.11 3.86
N GLU A 54 6.61 -1.16 4.13
CA GLU A 54 7.29 -1.55 5.36
C GLU A 54 8.66 -0.90 5.55
N HIS A 55 9.26 -0.41 4.45
CA HIS A 55 10.56 0.25 4.45
C HIS A 55 10.47 1.77 4.69
N SER A 56 9.29 2.39 4.48
CA SER A 56 9.14 3.84 4.47
C SER A 56 9.51 4.48 5.81
N GLY A 57 10.39 5.48 5.80
CA GLY A 57 10.85 6.19 6.99
C GLY A 57 11.93 5.46 7.79
N LEU A 58 12.57 4.44 7.23
CA LEU A 58 13.70 3.75 7.85
C LEU A 58 15.06 4.23 7.32
N GLY A 59 15.07 5.11 6.30
CA GLY A 59 16.29 5.70 5.74
C GLY A 59 17.12 4.79 4.85
N ARG A 60 16.61 3.59 4.54
CA ARG A 60 17.33 2.61 3.72
C ARG A 60 17.58 3.07 2.30
N TYR A 61 16.64 3.83 1.75
CA TYR A 61 16.61 4.22 0.34
C TYR A 61 16.87 5.72 0.15
N GLY A 62 17.39 6.39 1.18
CA GLY A 62 17.64 7.84 1.18
C GLY A 62 16.43 8.67 1.61
N ASP A 63 15.32 8.02 1.98
CA ASP A 63 14.19 8.65 2.64
C ASP A 63 14.58 9.21 4.02
N PRO A 64 13.99 10.33 4.49
CA PRO A 64 14.21 10.80 5.84
C PRO A 64 13.77 9.76 6.88
N ILE A 65 14.56 9.56 7.93
CA ILE A 65 14.15 8.70 9.05
C ILE A 65 12.90 9.29 9.69
N ASN A 66 11.82 8.51 9.66
CA ASN A 66 10.52 8.89 10.18
C ASN A 66 9.81 7.64 10.74
N PRO A 67 9.64 7.55 12.07
CA PRO A 67 8.93 6.44 12.70
C PRO A 67 7.50 6.23 12.17
N MET A 68 6.86 7.27 11.62
CA MET A 68 5.50 7.23 11.06
C MET A 68 5.48 7.15 9.52
N GLY A 69 6.63 6.91 8.88
CA GLY A 69 6.77 6.99 7.42
C GLY A 69 5.82 6.09 6.63
N ASP A 70 5.62 4.85 7.07
CA ASP A 70 4.68 3.88 6.49
C ASP A 70 3.21 4.32 6.62
N ILE A 71 2.81 4.84 7.78
CA ILE A 71 1.44 5.36 8.02
C ILE A 71 1.19 6.58 7.14
N MET A 72 2.17 7.48 7.03
CA MET A 72 2.08 8.63 6.13
C MET A 72 2.01 8.19 4.66
N GLU A 73 2.73 7.13 4.27
CA GLU A 73 2.67 6.60 2.92
C GLU A 73 1.28 6.04 2.59
N MET A 74 0.68 5.29 3.51
CA MET A 74 -0.71 4.83 3.39
C MET A 74 -1.69 6.00 3.20
N GLN A 75 -1.49 7.12 3.90
CA GLN A 75 -2.32 8.31 3.75
C GLN A 75 -2.16 8.97 2.38
N LYS A 76 -0.94 9.02 1.83
CA LYS A 76 -0.71 9.54 0.47
C LYS A 76 -1.43 8.67 -0.56
N LEU A 77 -1.26 7.35 -0.48
CA LEU A 77 -1.92 6.39 -1.37
C LEU A 77 -3.44 6.51 -1.30
N ARG A 78 -3.99 6.73 -0.09
CA ARG A 78 -5.41 6.99 0.11
C ARG A 78 -5.91 8.24 -0.61
N CYS A 79 -5.09 9.29 -0.75
CA CYS A 79 -5.47 10.53 -1.44
C CYS A 79 -5.44 10.42 -2.97
N ILE A 80 -4.57 9.59 -3.53
CA ILE A 80 -4.47 9.42 -4.99
C ILE A 80 -5.40 8.32 -5.53
N LEU A 81 -5.88 7.44 -4.65
CA LEU A 81 -6.88 6.43 -4.97
C LEU A 81 -8.27 7.04 -5.03
N LYS A 82 -9.00 6.82 -6.13
CA LYS A 82 -10.39 7.23 -6.28
C LYS A 82 -11.27 6.70 -5.13
N PRO A 83 -12.39 7.38 -4.82
CA PRO A 83 -13.42 6.81 -3.96
C PRO A 83 -13.85 5.43 -4.47
N ARG A 84 -13.84 4.44 -3.57
CA ARG A 84 -14.14 3.02 -3.87
C ARG A 84 -13.12 2.31 -4.78
N GLY A 85 -11.97 2.94 -5.05
CA GLY A 85 -10.84 2.28 -5.70
C GLY A 85 -10.30 1.13 -4.84
N ILE A 86 -9.58 0.21 -5.50
CA ILE A 86 -9.08 -1.00 -4.85
C ILE A 86 -7.59 -0.85 -4.54
N PHE A 87 -7.21 -1.09 -3.29
CA PHE A 87 -5.81 -1.11 -2.90
C PHE A 87 -5.35 -2.52 -2.55
N PHE A 88 -4.40 -3.04 -3.33
CA PHE A 88 -3.72 -4.30 -3.07
C PHE A 88 -2.44 -4.03 -2.30
N LEU A 89 -2.32 -4.62 -1.11
CA LEU A 89 -1.19 -4.44 -0.22
C LEU A 89 -0.59 -5.80 0.17
N GLY A 90 0.72 -5.95 0.00
CA GLY A 90 1.50 -7.06 0.52
C GLY A 90 2.61 -6.56 1.44
N VAL A 91 2.49 -6.88 2.74
CA VAL A 91 3.46 -6.52 3.79
C VAL A 91 3.72 -7.72 4.71
N PRO A 92 4.89 -7.79 5.35
CA PRO A 92 5.18 -8.82 6.35
C PRO A 92 4.28 -8.65 7.59
N VAL A 93 3.61 -9.73 7.98
CA VAL A 93 2.76 -9.78 9.18
C VAL A 93 3.33 -10.76 10.20
N GLY A 94 3.28 -10.40 11.48
CA GLY A 94 3.94 -11.17 12.53
C GLY A 94 3.85 -10.52 13.91
N GLN A 95 4.92 -10.63 14.69
CA GLN A 95 5.09 -9.80 15.89
C GLN A 95 5.51 -8.40 15.45
N ASP A 96 4.96 -7.36 16.08
CA ASP A 96 5.38 -5.98 15.81
C ASP A 96 6.89 -5.85 16.07
N ASP A 97 7.64 -5.59 15.01
CA ASP A 97 9.11 -5.50 15.06
C ASP A 97 9.63 -4.51 14.02
N VAL A 98 10.81 -3.96 14.28
CA VAL A 98 11.54 -3.08 13.38
C VAL A 98 12.97 -3.60 13.27
N GLY A 99 13.27 -4.28 12.16
CA GLY A 99 14.65 -4.54 11.78
C GLY A 99 15.26 -3.22 11.32
N TYR A 100 16.05 -2.57 12.18
CA TYR A 100 16.58 -1.22 11.93
C TYR A 100 17.15 -1.08 10.52
N ASN A 101 16.73 -0.03 9.83
CA ASN A 101 16.98 0.30 8.42
C ASN A 101 16.58 -0.76 7.38
N CYS A 102 16.08 -1.93 7.78
CA CYS A 102 15.67 -2.98 6.86
C CYS A 102 14.18 -2.88 6.59
N HIS A 103 13.32 -3.33 7.50
CA HIS A 103 11.87 -3.38 7.31
C HIS A 103 11.14 -3.40 8.65
N ARG A 104 9.82 -3.18 8.61
CA ARG A 104 8.90 -3.41 9.73
C ARG A 104 8.15 -4.72 9.53
N THR A 105 7.92 -5.45 10.61
CA THR A 105 6.93 -6.54 10.64
C THR A 105 5.70 -6.03 11.38
N TYR A 106 4.52 -6.20 10.79
CA TYR A 106 3.28 -5.66 11.33
C TYR A 106 2.55 -6.69 12.19
N GLY A 107 2.37 -6.37 13.47
CA GLY A 107 1.59 -7.18 14.40
C GLY A 107 0.31 -6.48 14.86
N ARG A 108 -0.18 -6.90 16.03
CA ARG A 108 -1.47 -6.46 16.57
C ARG A 108 -1.54 -4.97 16.88
N ILE A 109 -0.41 -4.29 17.05
CA ILE A 109 -0.37 -2.87 17.43
C ILE A 109 -0.25 -2.01 16.18
N ARG A 110 0.72 -2.28 15.31
CA ARG A 110 1.03 -1.39 14.19
C ARG A 110 0.15 -1.64 12.97
N LEU A 111 -0.27 -2.88 12.72
CA LEU A 111 -1.10 -3.20 11.55
C LEU A 111 -2.42 -2.40 11.55
N PRO A 112 -3.18 -2.29 12.66
CA PRO A 112 -4.40 -1.46 12.67
C PRO A 112 -4.12 0.02 12.44
N LEU A 113 -2.99 0.55 12.91
CA LEU A 113 -2.61 1.96 12.69
C LEU A 113 -2.36 2.23 11.19
N MET A 114 -1.72 1.30 10.49
CA MET A 114 -1.47 1.39 9.06
C MET A 114 -2.79 1.48 8.26
N PHE A 115 -3.83 0.77 8.71
CA PHE A 115 -5.14 0.77 8.05
C PHE A 115 -6.13 1.80 8.58
N ALA A 116 -5.76 2.64 9.54
CA ALA A 116 -6.70 3.58 10.18
C ALA A 116 -7.39 4.55 9.19
N ALA A 117 -6.76 4.84 8.05
CA ALA A 117 -7.28 5.76 7.02
C ALA A 117 -7.99 5.05 5.84
N VAL A 118 -8.08 3.72 5.84
CA VAL A 118 -8.60 2.92 4.72
C VAL A 118 -9.56 1.83 5.20
N LEU A 119 -10.56 1.50 4.39
CA LEU A 119 -11.46 0.39 4.67
C LEU A 119 -10.86 -0.93 4.15
N VAL A 120 -10.73 -1.91 5.03
CA VAL A 120 -10.24 -3.26 4.67
C VAL A 120 -11.42 -4.14 4.27
N TRP A 121 -11.52 -4.45 2.98
CA TRP A 121 -12.58 -5.31 2.43
C TRP A 121 -12.26 -6.80 2.56
N LYS A 122 -11.00 -7.17 2.33
CA LYS A 122 -10.52 -8.55 2.40
C LYS A 122 -9.07 -8.54 2.82
N ALA A 123 -8.71 -9.42 3.76
CA ALA A 123 -7.33 -9.67 4.12
C ALA A 123 -7.05 -11.15 3.86
N LEU A 124 -5.94 -11.42 3.16
CA LEU A 124 -5.40 -12.75 2.97
C LEU A 124 -4.10 -12.81 3.77
N THR A 125 -3.94 -13.88 4.53
CA THR A 125 -2.77 -14.13 5.36
C THR A 125 -2.18 -15.46 4.91
N ILE A 126 -0.86 -15.53 4.91
CA ILE A 126 -0.12 -16.77 4.65
C ILE A 126 -0.50 -17.79 5.76
N PRO A 127 -0.60 -19.11 5.46
CA PRO A 127 -1.02 -20.09 6.45
C PRO A 127 -0.18 -20.01 7.75
N GLY A 128 -0.85 -19.80 8.88
CA GLY A 128 -0.20 -19.62 10.20
C GLY A 128 -0.57 -18.32 10.93
N TYR A 129 -1.06 -17.32 10.21
CA TYR A 129 -1.61 -16.08 10.78
C TYR A 129 -3.08 -15.95 10.36
N ARG A 130 -4.01 -15.63 11.26
CA ARG A 130 -5.39 -15.26 10.86
C ARG A 130 -5.53 -13.75 10.98
N ALA A 131 -6.34 -13.13 10.11
CA ALA A 131 -6.59 -11.69 10.17
C ALA A 131 -7.11 -11.22 11.56
N ASN A 132 -7.98 -12.01 12.19
CA ASN A 132 -8.48 -11.75 13.54
C ASN A 132 -7.35 -11.79 14.60
N ASP A 133 -6.30 -12.58 14.37
CA ASP A 133 -5.15 -12.68 15.26
C ASP A 133 -4.21 -11.48 15.13
N LEU A 134 -4.44 -10.60 14.16
CA LEU A 134 -3.68 -9.37 13.93
C LEU A 134 -4.44 -8.11 14.39
N GLY A 135 -5.53 -8.27 15.15
CA GLY A 135 -6.32 -7.14 15.65
C GLY A 135 -7.11 -6.43 14.55
N MET A 136 -7.21 -7.02 13.35
CA MET A 136 -8.03 -6.50 12.26
C MET A 136 -9.49 -6.85 12.51
N ASN A 137 -10.18 -6.03 13.30
CA ASN A 137 -11.63 -6.05 13.31
C ASN A 137 -12.10 -5.45 11.98
N TYR A 138 -12.51 -6.30 11.04
CA TYR A 138 -13.24 -5.86 9.86
C TYR A 138 -14.36 -4.95 10.32
N CYS A 139 -14.48 -3.76 9.73
CA CYS A 139 -15.63 -2.90 9.96
C CYS A 139 -16.85 -3.59 9.32
N MET A 140 -17.40 -4.59 10.01
CA MET A 140 -18.70 -5.16 9.73
C MET A 140 -19.74 -4.26 10.39
N SER A 141 -19.94 -3.07 9.83
CA SER A 141 -21.15 -2.29 10.08
C SER A 141 -21.89 -2.11 8.76
N GLY A 142 -22.84 -3.01 8.55
CA GLY A 142 -24.07 -2.76 7.80
C GLY A 142 -23.93 -2.24 6.38
N GLN A 143 -23.68 -3.13 5.42
CA GLN A 143 -24.39 -3.14 4.15
C GLN A 143 -24.23 -4.52 3.49
N ASN A 144 -25.37 -5.17 3.26
CA ASN A 144 -25.48 -6.44 2.53
C ASN A 144 -24.75 -6.36 1.19
N PHE A 145 -23.70 -7.16 0.99
CA PHE A 145 -23.20 -7.44 -0.34
C PHE A 145 -23.14 -8.95 -0.56
N ARG A 146 -24.03 -9.42 -1.44
CA ARG A 146 -24.07 -10.79 -1.97
C ARG A 146 -22.78 -11.05 -2.75
N LEU A 147 -22.11 -12.15 -2.42
CA LEU A 147 -21.09 -12.76 -3.27
C LEU A 147 -21.79 -13.32 -4.51
N TRP A 148 -21.46 -12.79 -5.69
CA TRP A 148 -21.73 -13.50 -6.94
C TRP A 148 -20.64 -14.56 -7.13
N ARG A 149 -21.08 -15.78 -7.46
CA ARG A 149 -20.22 -16.84 -8.00
C ARG A 149 -19.81 -16.50 -9.42
#